data_AF-A0A3D5S6B6-F1
#
_entry.id   AF-A0A3D5S6B6-F1
#
_cell.length_a   1.000
_cell.length_b   1.000
_cell.length_c   1.000
_cell.angle_alpha   90.00
_cell.angle_beta   90.00
_cell.angle_gamma   90.00
#
_symmetry.space_group_name_H-M   'P 1'
#
loop_
_entity.id
_entity.type
_entity.pdbx_description
1 polymer ?
#
loop_
_entity_poly.entity_id
_entity_poly.type
_entity_poly.pdbx_seq_one_letter_code
_entity_poly.pdbx_strand_id
1 'polypeptide(L)'
;DLNNQKGVDLIMAYEPWVGYFLSSPSFSEADSVWEDHVNFAWPFLSINTTQLIELDTTAVDYNDIVTATQLEDLFTGTTSSVLTNLYTRELIAIKLDGSRGGKIGLMKITGIVGGRNAERQITFNLKLEQ
;
A
#
# COMPACT_ATOMS: atom_id res chain seq x y z
N ASP A 1 -0.59 23.83 2.12
CA ASP A 1 -0.49 23.83 3.59
C ASP A 1 0.22 22.54 4.02
N LEU A 2 1.51 22.64 4.34
CA LEU A 2 2.36 21.48 4.66
C LEU A 2 1.93 20.78 5.97
N ASN A 3 1.06 21.41 6.78
CA ASN A 3 0.55 20.84 8.02
C ASN A 3 -0.59 19.83 7.83
N ASN A 4 -1.31 19.85 6.70
CA ASN A 4 -2.35 18.86 6.39
C ASN A 4 -1.80 17.52 5.88
N GLN A 5 -0.47 17.37 5.80
CA GLN A 5 0.20 16.24 5.16
C GLN A 5 0.92 15.32 6.16
N LYS A 6 1.00 15.72 7.44
CA LYS A 6 1.42 14.87 8.57
C LYS A 6 0.33 13.85 8.86
N GLY A 7 0.21 12.83 8.02
CA GLY A 7 -0.87 11.87 8.14
C GLY A 7 -0.97 10.87 7.00
N VAL A 8 -0.38 11.15 5.84
CA VAL A 8 -0.42 10.24 4.70
C VAL A 8 0.72 9.22 4.81
N ASP A 9 0.37 7.94 4.86
CA ASP A 9 1.32 6.82 4.89
C ASP A 9 1.35 6.05 3.56
N LEU A 10 0.29 6.17 2.77
CA LEU A 10 0.10 5.44 1.52
C LEU A 10 -0.64 6.30 0.52
N ILE A 11 -0.29 6.15 -0.75
CA ILE A 11 -1.01 6.75 -1.87
C ILE A 11 -1.44 5.65 -2.82
N MET A 12 -2.72 5.68 -3.17
CA MET A 12 -3.32 4.78 -4.14
C MET A 12 -3.76 5.58 -5.35
N ALA A 13 -3.29 5.20 -6.53
CA ALA A 13 -3.56 5.91 -7.77
C ALA A 13 -3.67 4.93 -8.94
N TYR A 14 -4.05 5.44 -10.11
CA TYR A 14 -4.14 4.68 -11.35
C TYR A 14 -3.28 5.33 -12.42
N GLU A 15 -2.53 4.50 -13.14
CA GLU A 15 -1.79 4.90 -14.34
C GLU A 15 -2.14 3.96 -15.52
N PRO A 16 -2.43 4.48 -16.74
CA PRO A 16 -2.92 3.66 -17.85
C PRO A 16 -2.07 2.45 -18.25
N TRP A 17 -0.76 2.51 -17.98
CA TRP A 17 0.23 1.49 -18.40
C TRP A 17 0.50 0.45 -17.31
N VAL A 18 -0.05 0.68 -16.11
CA VAL A 18 0.34 0.04 -14.85
C VAL A 18 -0.88 -0.49 -14.10
N GLY A 19 -2.05 0.08 -14.39
CA GLY A 19 -3.25 -0.14 -13.61
C GLY A 19 -3.22 0.62 -12.28
N TYR A 20 -3.95 0.12 -11.30
CA TYR A 20 -3.91 0.64 -9.95
C TYR A 20 -2.59 0.28 -9.28
N PHE A 21 -2.07 1.20 -8.48
CA PHE A 21 -0.87 0.99 -7.69
C PHE A 21 -1.04 1.58 -6.29
N LEU A 22 -0.29 1.01 -5.36
CA LEU A 22 -0.14 1.47 -3.98
C LEU A 22 1.32 1.82 -3.76
N SER A 23 1.59 3.03 -3.31
CA SER A 23 2.94 3.51 -3.06
C SER A 23 3.08 4.01 -1.63
N SER A 24 4.25 3.77 -1.05
CA SER A 24 4.70 4.25 0.24
C SER A 24 5.83 5.29 0.09
N PRO A 25 6.05 6.14 1.11
CA PRO A 25 7.00 7.24 1.02
C PRO A 25 8.48 6.85 1.14
N SER A 26 8.81 5.62 1.53
CA SER A 26 10.19 5.12 1.55
C SER A 26 10.61 4.57 0.19
N PHE A 27 10.69 5.45 -0.79
CA PHE A 27 11.23 5.12 -2.10
C PHE A 27 12.75 5.28 -2.06
N SER A 28 13.50 4.20 -2.29
CA SER A 28 14.92 4.34 -2.59
C SER A 28 15.06 4.69 -4.07
N GLU A 29 15.93 5.64 -4.43
CA GLU A 29 16.24 6.07 -5.82
C GLU A 29 16.57 4.90 -6.80
N ALA A 30 16.80 3.68 -6.28
CA ALA A 30 16.96 2.46 -7.07
C ALA A 30 15.72 2.05 -7.89
N ASP A 31 14.51 2.52 -7.53
CA ASP A 31 13.25 2.26 -8.26
C ASP A 31 13.01 3.26 -9.42
N SER A 32 14.09 3.80 -10.00
CA SER A 32 14.16 4.90 -11.00
C SER A 32 13.16 4.88 -12.19
N VAL A 33 12.48 3.77 -12.46
CA VAL A 33 11.40 3.67 -13.46
C VAL A 33 10.14 4.43 -13.02
N TRP A 34 9.97 4.67 -11.72
CA TRP A 34 8.75 5.22 -11.13
C TRP A 34 8.86 6.64 -10.62
N GLU A 35 10.06 7.22 -10.60
CA GLU A 35 10.34 8.48 -9.93
C GLU A 35 9.40 9.61 -10.39
N ASP A 36 9.17 9.76 -11.70
CA ASP A 36 8.28 10.83 -12.21
C ASP A 36 6.80 10.62 -11.87
N HIS A 37 6.32 9.37 -11.86
CA HIS A 37 4.93 9.03 -11.54
C HIS A 37 4.65 9.03 -10.04
N VAL A 38 5.63 8.57 -9.26
CA VAL A 38 5.59 8.54 -7.80
C VAL A 38 5.81 9.95 -7.25
N ASN A 39 6.62 10.82 -7.87
CA ASN A 39 6.72 12.24 -7.52
C ASN A 39 5.41 12.99 -7.80
N PHE A 40 4.66 12.60 -8.84
CA PHE A 40 3.30 13.10 -9.04
C PHE A 40 2.36 12.64 -7.92
N ALA A 41 2.45 11.36 -7.54
CA ALA A 41 1.64 10.80 -6.45
C ALA A 41 2.01 11.41 -5.09
N TRP A 42 3.30 11.61 -4.81
CA TRP A 42 3.89 12.19 -3.61
C TRP A 42 4.47 13.58 -3.92
N PRO A 43 3.64 14.62 -4.10
CA PRO A 43 4.13 15.98 -4.40
C PRO A 43 4.75 16.67 -3.17
N PHE A 44 5.12 15.91 -2.13
CA PHE A 44 5.63 16.40 -0.86
C PHE A 44 6.68 15.44 -0.30
N LEU A 45 7.67 16.01 0.40
CA LEU A 45 8.68 15.25 1.12
C LEU A 45 8.02 14.49 2.27
N SER A 46 8.15 13.17 2.27
CA SER A 46 7.72 12.31 3.36
C SER A 46 8.92 11.55 3.90
N ILE A 47 9.11 11.64 5.22
CA ILE A 47 10.23 11.01 5.94
C ILE A 47 9.82 9.67 6.56
N ASN A 48 8.55 9.29 6.44
CA ASN A 48 8.04 8.06 7.02
C ASN A 48 8.40 6.89 6.12
N THR A 49 8.68 5.76 6.74
CA THR A 49 8.92 4.50 6.04
C THR A 49 7.72 3.58 6.28
N THR A 50 7.09 3.14 5.20
CA THR A 50 5.99 2.20 5.26
C THR A 50 6.33 1.03 4.36
N GLN A 51 6.27 -0.16 4.93
CA GLN A 51 6.62 -1.40 4.25
C GLN A 51 5.36 -2.06 3.72
N LEU A 52 5.42 -2.50 2.47
CA LEU A 52 4.34 -3.23 1.79
C LEU A 52 4.81 -4.64 1.45
N ILE A 53 3.94 -5.63 1.65
CA ILE A 53 4.15 -7.00 1.15
C ILE A 53 2.87 -7.46 0.48
N GLU A 54 2.96 -7.89 -0.78
CA GLU A 54 1.89 -8.65 -1.43
C GLU A 54 1.88 -10.09 -0.91
N LEU A 55 0.72 -10.58 -0.50
CA LEU A 55 0.56 -11.89 0.12
C LEU A 55 -0.12 -12.87 -0.84
N ASP A 56 0.32 -14.13 -0.78
CA ASP A 56 -0.34 -15.23 -1.48
C ASP A 56 -1.70 -15.54 -0.85
N THR A 57 -2.77 -15.23 -1.59
CA THR A 57 -4.16 -15.45 -1.17
C THR A 57 -4.56 -16.92 -1.03
N THR A 58 -3.72 -17.85 -1.50
CA THR A 58 -3.93 -19.29 -1.28
C THR A 58 -3.38 -19.76 0.06
N ALA A 59 -2.45 -19.00 0.65
CA ALA A 59 -1.81 -19.31 1.93
C ALA A 59 -2.38 -18.49 3.10
N VAL A 60 -2.98 -17.32 2.82
CA VAL A 60 -3.48 -16.40 3.83
C VAL A 60 -4.97 -16.10 3.59
N ASP A 61 -5.80 -16.36 4.59
CA ASP A 61 -7.19 -15.87 4.60
C ASP A 61 -7.28 -14.57 5.41
N TYR A 62 -7.81 -13.53 4.75
CA TYR A 62 -8.06 -12.24 5.38
C TYR A 62 -8.87 -12.34 6.67
N ASN A 63 -9.86 -13.23 6.74
CA ASN A 63 -10.76 -13.30 7.88
C ASN A 63 -10.12 -13.94 9.11
N ASP A 64 -9.15 -14.83 8.90
CA ASP A 64 -8.49 -15.60 9.97
C ASP A 64 -7.42 -14.78 10.72
N ILE A 65 -6.90 -13.72 10.09
CA ILE A 65 -5.94 -12.81 10.70
C ILE A 65 -6.67 -11.75 11.53
N VAL A 66 -6.55 -11.81 12.86
CA VAL A 66 -7.31 -10.94 13.78
C VAL A 66 -6.47 -10.33 14.90
N THR A 67 -5.18 -10.66 15.01
CA THR A 67 -4.29 -10.09 16.03
C THR A 67 -3.07 -9.40 15.44
N ALA A 68 -2.47 -8.48 16.21
CA ALA A 68 -1.21 -7.82 15.85
C ALA A 68 -0.09 -8.84 15.57
N THR A 69 0.07 -9.85 16.42
CA THR A 69 1.12 -10.88 16.25
C THR A 69 0.95 -11.67 14.96
N GLN A 70 -0.29 -12.07 14.63
CA GLN A 70 -0.55 -12.76 13.35
C GLN A 70 -0.23 -11.87 12.15
N LEU A 71 -0.46 -10.56 12.25
CA LEU A 71 -0.08 -9.61 11.20
C LEU A 71 1.44 -9.47 11.10
N GLU A 72 2.15 -9.44 12.22
CA GLU A 72 3.63 -9.34 12.25
C GLU A 72 4.27 -10.56 11.60
N ASP A 73 3.72 -11.75 11.84
CA ASP A 73 4.18 -13.01 11.25
C ASP A 73 4.07 -13.02 9.71
N LEU A 74 3.28 -12.14 9.09
CA LEU A 74 3.19 -12.00 7.63
C LEU A 74 4.42 -11.29 7.04
N PHE A 75 5.22 -10.59 7.85
CA PHE A 75 6.39 -9.83 7.41
C PHE A 75 7.68 -10.66 7.37
N THR A 76 7.64 -11.84 6.76
CA THR A 76 8.81 -12.72 6.61
C THR A 76 9.52 -12.57 5.25
N GLY A 77 9.02 -11.70 4.37
CA GLY A 77 9.46 -11.58 2.98
C GLY A 77 10.12 -10.25 2.62
N THR A 78 10.45 -10.10 1.33
CA THR A 78 10.94 -8.83 0.77
C THR A 78 9.82 -7.80 0.79
N THR A 79 10.06 -6.68 1.45
CA THR A 79 9.15 -5.54 1.45
C THR A 79 9.36 -4.68 0.21
N SER A 80 8.28 -4.14 -0.34
CA SER A 80 8.30 -3.14 -1.40
C SER A 80 7.88 -1.76 -0.90
N SER A 81 8.32 -0.73 -1.63
CA SER A 81 7.82 0.64 -1.49
C SER A 81 6.65 0.91 -2.45
N VAL A 82 6.49 0.10 -3.50
CA VAL A 82 5.43 0.23 -4.51
C VAL A 82 4.90 -1.14 -4.92
N LEU A 83 3.58 -1.29 -4.98
CA LEU A 83 2.88 -2.44 -5.56
C LEU A 83 2.06 -1.96 -6.76
N THR A 84 2.11 -2.69 -7.88
CA THR A 84 1.51 -2.29 -9.15
C THR A 84 0.56 -3.36 -9.67
N ASN A 85 -0.27 -3.03 -10.67
CA ASN A 85 -1.26 -3.93 -11.24
C ASN A 85 -2.20 -4.54 -10.19
N LEU A 86 -2.59 -3.72 -9.20
CA LEU A 86 -3.45 -4.21 -8.12
C LEU A 86 -4.73 -4.84 -8.68
N TYR A 87 -5.17 -5.95 -8.07
CA TYR A 87 -6.30 -6.72 -8.55
C TYR A 87 -7.31 -7.06 -7.45
N THR A 88 -8.52 -7.42 -7.86
CA THR A 88 -9.58 -7.78 -6.89
C THR A 88 -9.22 -9.08 -6.17
N ARG A 89 -9.38 -9.08 -4.84
CA ARG A 89 -9.01 -10.13 -3.87
C ARG A 89 -7.55 -10.12 -3.42
N GLU A 90 -6.71 -9.26 -3.96
CA GLU A 90 -5.34 -9.10 -3.50
C GLU A 90 -5.28 -8.78 -1.99
N LEU A 91 -4.28 -9.35 -1.32
CA LEU A 91 -3.99 -9.12 0.09
C LEU A 91 -2.63 -8.44 0.23
N ILE A 92 -2.62 -7.34 0.97
CA ILE A 92 -1.43 -6.51 1.16
C ILE A 92 -1.20 -6.31 2.65
N ALA A 93 -0.06 -6.77 3.15
CA ALA A 93 0.38 -6.44 4.49
C ALA A 93 1.02 -5.04 4.49
N ILE A 94 0.69 -4.24 5.50
CA ILE A 94 1.17 -2.87 5.67
C ILE A 94 1.82 -2.75 7.04
N LYS A 95 3.06 -2.27 7.10
CA LYS A 95 3.72 -1.95 8.37
C LYS A 95 4.20 -0.51 8.35
N LEU A 96 3.67 0.27 9.28
CA LEU A 96 4.09 1.66 9.48
C LEU A 96 5.31 1.68 10.41
N ASP A 97 6.19 2.65 10.22
CA ASP A 97 7.33 2.81 11.12
C ASP A 97 6.95 3.24 12.55
N GLY A 98 7.95 3.23 13.44
CA GLY A 98 7.78 3.61 14.84
C GLY A 98 7.34 5.07 15.05
N SER A 99 7.64 5.99 14.13
CA SER A 99 7.17 7.38 14.21
C SER A 99 5.66 7.51 14.00
N ARG A 100 5.04 6.50 13.37
CA ARG A 100 3.60 6.37 13.15
C ARG A 100 2.92 5.43 14.17
N GLY A 101 3.63 5.09 15.25
CA GLY A 101 3.14 4.23 16.31
C GLY A 101 3.30 2.73 16.04
N GLY A 102 4.06 2.35 15.00
CA GLY A 102 4.39 0.95 14.71
C GLY A 102 3.19 0.10 14.27
N LYS A 103 2.11 0.74 13.83
CA LYS A 103 0.88 0.03 13.45
C LYS A 103 1.13 -0.92 12.30
N ILE A 104 0.43 -2.04 12.37
CA ILE A 104 0.47 -3.07 11.36
C ILE A 104 -0.94 -3.33 10.84
N GLY A 105 -1.06 -3.65 9.56
CA GLY A 105 -2.34 -3.79 8.91
C GLY A 105 -2.36 -4.82 7.80
N LEU A 106 -3.57 -5.23 7.47
CA LEU A 106 -3.87 -6.10 6.34
C LEU A 106 -4.98 -5.46 5.51
N MET A 107 -4.67 -5.16 4.26
CA MET A 107 -5.61 -4.64 3.28
C MET A 107 -6.06 -5.78 2.36
N LYS A 108 -7.35 -5.82 2.07
CA LYS A 108 -7.93 -6.67 1.03
C LYS A 108 -8.62 -5.81 -0.02
N ILE A 109 -8.20 -5.90 -1.26
CA ILE A 109 -8.89 -5.24 -2.37
C ILE A 109 -10.19 -6.01 -2.65
N THR A 110 -11.33 -5.34 -2.55
CA THR A 110 -12.66 -5.95 -2.69
C THR A 110 -13.33 -5.62 -4.02
N GLY A 111 -12.88 -4.58 -4.73
CA GLY A 111 -13.35 -4.27 -6.05
C GLY A 111 -12.50 -3.23 -6.76
N ILE A 112 -12.39 -3.39 -8.08
CA ILE A 112 -11.76 -2.43 -8.99
C ILE A 112 -12.72 -2.18 -10.16
N VAL A 113 -13.01 -0.91 -10.43
CA VAL A 113 -13.87 -0.46 -11.52
C VAL A 113 -13.13 0.58 -12.34
N GLY A 114 -13.26 0.50 -13.66
CA GLY A 114 -12.77 1.53 -14.58
C GLY A 114 -11.53 1.13 -15.37
N GLY A 115 -11.55 1.45 -16.66
CA GLY A 115 -10.39 1.39 -17.55
C GLY A 115 -9.89 2.79 -17.93
N ARG A 116 -9.16 2.90 -19.04
CA ARG A 116 -8.53 4.17 -19.47
C ARG A 116 -9.51 5.35 -19.60
N ASN A 117 -10.78 5.11 -19.96
CA ASN A 117 -11.78 6.15 -20.28
C ASN A 117 -13.09 6.05 -19.46
N ALA A 118 -13.07 5.38 -18.30
CA ALA A 118 -14.25 5.22 -17.44
C ALA A 118 -14.00 5.83 -16.05
N GLU A 119 -15.06 6.02 -15.26
CA GLU A 119 -14.94 6.31 -13.83
C GLU A 119 -14.09 5.22 -13.17
N ARG A 120 -13.13 5.65 -12.34
CA ARG A 120 -12.11 4.81 -11.73
C ARG A 120 -12.37 4.73 -10.23
N GLN A 121 -12.66 3.54 -9.73
CA GLN A 121 -12.92 3.29 -8.32
C GLN A 121 -12.20 2.03 -7.86
N ILE A 122 -11.63 2.11 -6.66
CA ILE A 122 -11.06 0.98 -5.93
C ILE A 122 -11.69 0.93 -4.55
N THR A 123 -12.08 -0.27 -4.13
CA THR A 123 -12.70 -0.53 -2.83
C THR A 123 -11.88 -1.57 -2.10
N PHE A 124 -11.66 -1.38 -0.79
CA PHE A 124 -10.86 -2.27 0.03
C PHE A 124 -11.40 -2.35 1.47
N ASN A 125 -11.07 -3.43 2.14
CA ASN A 125 -11.22 -3.56 3.59
C ASN A 125 -9.84 -3.49 4.24
N LEU A 126 -9.75 -2.86 5.40
CA LEU A 126 -8.49 -2.67 6.13
C LEU A 126 -8.66 -3.08 7.59
N LYS A 127 -7.79 -3.98 8.04
CA LYS A 127 -7.56 -4.27 9.47
C LYS A 127 -6.31 -3.51 9.90
N LEU A 128 -6.33 -2.89 11.07
CA LEU A 128 -5.21 -2.19 11.68
C LEU A 128 -5.12 -2.55 13.14
N GLU A 129 -3.93 -2.94 13.57
CA GLU A 129 -3.60 -3.30 14.95
C GLU A 129 -2.39 -2.50 15.43
N GLN A 130 -2.22 -2.44 16.76
CA GLN A 130 -1.12 -1.77 17.45
C GLN A 130 -0.46 -2.73 18.44
#